data_AF-A0A418NAM0-F1
#
_entry.id   AF-A0A418NAM0-F1
#
_cell.length_a   1.000
_cell.length_b   1.000
_cell.length_c   1.000
_cell.angle_alpha   90.00
_cell.angle_beta   90.00
_cell.angle_gamma   90.00
#
_symmetry.space_group_name_H-M   'P 1'
#
loop_
_entity.id
_entity.type
_entity.pdbx_description
1 polymer ?
#
loop_
_entity_poly.entity_id
_entity_poly.type
_entity_poly.pdbx_seq_one_letter_code
_entity_poly.pdbx_strand_id
1 'polypeptide(L)'
;MRFQNTIILIVLWAGSLFGQDMASYTAGWEGTIPNPKTFSITLEIQGLETSLTKLKIFNDKEIMTVPIQWVNGKKVESHVSERTSFEGMLSKDGTEINGFMKSGMLLYHITLTKSKDKTFEGTWNILMVDELMSSFFYLSVENGSGDDYEAYPIFGDDRFTGTWCGDFKKQNDSIFFSDFKTGMEFRGKLLPEKIALGMYLGNNLITQIDLKKSQSRWKIGGFTSKDIMDSQLQLAEMESMILSDSLEGTHSVLISKKGKLIYERYFHGYNANISHDMRSASKSISSSIAGLAKDNKLFKSVDQSIFEFMPEEYQDYKDGSKSKIDLKSLLTMSSGLDAIDFGIERNSLGSEDNYQQSSDWVGTILAAPMINTPNTHAFYGSANPYLLGVALDSIVPSPLEFYMDQNLFQPLGITNYIIQTDMTGRPYFGGGMYMTPRDMMKFGQLYLNLGKWKGKQIISKEWVEQTFINYRQLENTNQKNGYGYLWWFGQYKVGGKIINSVEARGAGGQYIFVIPEEDLVVVITSGNYRNGKTQQPEKILENYILPHIPN
;
A
#
# COMPACT_ATOMS: atom_id res chain seq x y z
N MET A 1 35.59 -75.70 39.40
CA MET A 1 34.84 -75.99 38.16
C MET A 1 33.50 -75.26 38.24
N ARG A 2 33.16 -74.52 37.18
CA ARG A 2 31.83 -73.96 36.83
C ARG A 2 31.40 -72.56 37.33
N PHE A 3 31.56 -71.66 36.35
CA PHE A 3 30.64 -70.62 35.87
C PHE A 3 30.34 -69.39 36.73
N GLN A 4 31.10 -68.33 36.44
CA GLN A 4 30.67 -66.94 36.62
C GLN A 4 29.52 -66.64 35.66
N ASN A 5 28.39 -66.16 36.19
CA ASN A 5 27.29 -65.62 35.42
C ASN A 5 27.64 -64.19 35.00
N THR A 6 27.96 -64.00 33.72
CA THR A 6 28.02 -62.69 33.09
C THR A 6 26.60 -62.26 32.73
N ILE A 7 26.03 -61.33 33.50
CA ILE A 7 24.80 -60.62 33.12
C ILE A 7 25.21 -59.54 32.11
N ILE A 8 24.88 -59.77 30.84
CA ILE A 8 24.98 -58.76 29.78
C ILE A 8 23.83 -57.77 29.99
N LEU A 9 24.16 -56.57 30.44
CA LEU A 9 23.26 -55.42 30.40
C LEU A 9 23.12 -54.98 28.93
N ILE A 10 22.02 -55.34 28.29
CA ILE A 10 21.62 -54.74 27.01
C ILE A 10 21.12 -53.33 27.34
N VAL A 11 21.99 -52.33 27.14
CA VAL A 11 21.58 -50.94 27.10
C VAL A 11 20.78 -50.74 25.82
N LEU A 12 19.45 -50.73 25.96
CA LEU A 12 18.54 -50.19 24.94
C LEU A 12 18.92 -48.72 24.75
N TRP A 13 19.59 -48.41 23.64
CA TRP A 13 19.67 -47.05 23.12
C TRP A 13 18.24 -46.60 22.82
N ALA A 14 17.67 -45.81 23.73
CA ALA A 14 16.52 -44.98 23.41
C ALA A 14 17.00 -44.00 22.33
N GLY A 15 16.54 -44.21 21.10
CA GLY A 15 16.78 -43.27 20.02
C GLY A 15 16.31 -41.89 20.47
N SER A 16 17.24 -40.96 20.61
CA SER A 16 16.92 -39.55 20.66
C SER A 16 16.12 -39.24 19.40
N LEU A 17 14.86 -38.82 19.59
CA LEU A 17 14.06 -38.18 18.55
C LEU A 17 14.78 -36.88 18.18
N PHE A 18 15.80 -36.97 17.33
CA PHE A 18 16.44 -35.80 16.75
C PHE A 18 15.38 -35.12 15.89
N GLY A 19 15.11 -33.85 16.19
CA GLY A 19 14.21 -33.05 15.37
C GLY A 19 14.71 -32.98 13.92
N GLN A 20 13.80 -32.68 13.01
CA GLN A 20 14.05 -32.55 11.58
C GLN A 20 15.16 -31.50 11.33
N ASP A 21 16.12 -31.87 10.49
CA ASP A 21 17.20 -30.99 10.05
C ASP A 21 16.69 -30.04 8.95
N MET A 22 16.89 -28.72 9.13
CA MET A 22 16.46 -27.71 8.16
C MET A 22 17.11 -27.86 6.79
N ALA A 23 18.32 -28.43 6.73
CA ALA A 23 18.99 -28.67 5.46
C ALA A 23 18.17 -29.55 4.51
N SER A 24 17.27 -30.39 5.05
CA SER A 24 16.35 -31.22 4.25
C SER A 24 15.16 -30.44 3.67
N TYR A 25 14.95 -29.20 4.13
CA TYR A 25 13.82 -28.36 3.78
C TYR A 25 14.18 -27.14 2.93
N THR A 26 15.45 -26.97 2.55
CA THR A 26 15.96 -25.85 1.70
C THR A 26 15.59 -25.97 0.21
N ALA A 27 14.43 -26.52 -0.09
CA ALA A 27 13.90 -26.70 -1.44
C ALA A 27 12.66 -25.84 -1.64
N GLY A 28 12.21 -25.73 -2.90
CA GLY A 28 10.89 -25.19 -3.17
C GLY A 28 9.79 -26.15 -2.71
N TRP A 29 8.83 -25.65 -1.95
CA TRP A 29 7.65 -26.40 -1.50
C TRP A 29 6.38 -25.85 -2.16
N GLU A 30 5.42 -26.71 -2.46
CA GLU A 30 4.16 -26.33 -3.11
C GLU A 30 2.94 -27.01 -2.47
N GLY A 31 1.81 -26.33 -2.48
CA GLY A 31 0.52 -26.81 -1.98
C GLY A 31 -0.64 -26.00 -2.59
N THR A 32 -1.84 -26.24 -2.08
CA THR A 32 -3.06 -25.58 -2.59
C THR A 32 -3.89 -24.96 -1.47
N ILE A 33 -4.23 -23.68 -1.61
CA ILE A 33 -5.24 -23.00 -0.81
C ILE A 33 -6.61 -23.62 -1.13
N PRO A 34 -7.42 -24.00 -0.13
CA PRO A 34 -8.64 -24.76 -0.35
C PRO A 34 -9.77 -23.96 -1.00
N ASN A 35 -9.79 -22.63 -0.82
CA ASN A 35 -10.87 -21.76 -1.29
C ASN A 35 -10.29 -20.44 -1.85
N PRO A 36 -10.72 -19.99 -3.04
CA PRO A 36 -10.32 -18.68 -3.60
C PRO A 36 -10.55 -17.49 -2.66
N LYS A 37 -11.53 -17.57 -1.77
CA LYS A 37 -11.91 -16.51 -0.81
C LYS A 37 -11.35 -16.72 0.59
N THR A 38 -10.39 -17.64 0.78
CA THR A 38 -9.79 -17.91 2.11
C THR A 38 -9.31 -16.65 2.83
N PHE A 39 -8.81 -15.64 2.11
CA PHE A 39 -8.28 -14.38 2.66
C PHE A 39 -9.20 -13.16 2.44
N SER A 40 -10.41 -13.39 1.93
CA SER A 40 -11.48 -12.39 1.92
C SER A 40 -12.28 -12.57 3.21
N ILE A 41 -11.99 -11.74 4.21
CA ILE A 41 -12.50 -11.89 5.56
C ILE A 41 -13.75 -11.03 5.72
N THR A 42 -14.80 -11.63 6.26
CA THR A 42 -16.01 -10.92 6.67
C THR A 42 -15.88 -10.45 8.11
N LEU A 43 -16.23 -9.19 8.32
CA LEU A 43 -16.29 -8.54 9.62
C LEU A 43 -17.75 -8.29 9.95
N GLU A 44 -18.20 -8.77 11.10
CA GLU A 44 -19.59 -8.63 11.54
C GLU A 44 -19.66 -8.06 12.96
N ILE A 45 -20.47 -7.01 13.15
CA ILE A 45 -20.78 -6.43 14.46
C ILE A 45 -22.27 -6.61 14.75
N GLN A 46 -22.59 -7.43 15.74
CA GLN A 46 -23.98 -7.67 16.17
C GLN A 46 -24.32 -6.88 17.43
N GLY A 47 -25.51 -6.26 17.45
CA GLY A 47 -26.12 -5.72 18.68
C GLY A 47 -25.51 -4.40 19.16
N LEU A 48 -25.91 -3.29 18.53
CA LEU A 48 -25.56 -1.92 18.95
C LEU A 48 -26.09 -1.49 20.34
N GLU A 49 -26.92 -2.31 21.00
CA GLU A 49 -27.76 -1.88 22.12
C GLU A 49 -27.34 -2.47 23.49
N THR A 50 -26.19 -3.16 23.58
CA THR A 50 -25.71 -3.73 24.86
C THR A 50 -24.20 -3.60 25.04
N SER A 51 -23.72 -3.64 26.29
CA SER A 51 -22.29 -3.66 26.65
C SER A 51 -21.55 -4.96 26.25
N LEU A 52 -22.19 -5.83 25.47
CA LEU A 52 -21.69 -7.15 25.06
C LEU A 52 -21.49 -7.27 23.54
N THR A 53 -21.50 -6.16 22.80
CA THR A 53 -21.24 -6.14 21.33
C THR A 53 -19.88 -6.76 21.03
N LYS A 54 -19.84 -7.67 20.05
CA LYS A 54 -18.61 -8.36 19.61
C LYS A 54 -18.38 -8.15 18.12
N LEU A 55 -17.11 -8.09 17.73
CA LEU A 55 -16.66 -8.17 16.34
C LEU A 55 -16.38 -9.64 16.04
N LYS A 56 -17.15 -10.23 15.13
CA LYS A 56 -16.84 -11.54 14.57
C LYS A 56 -16.02 -11.37 13.31
N ILE A 57 -15.01 -12.21 13.18
CA ILE A 57 -14.08 -12.24 12.06
C ILE A 57 -14.14 -13.66 11.50
N PHE A 58 -14.55 -13.81 10.24
CA PHE A 58 -14.78 -15.12 9.65
C PHE A 58 -14.54 -15.13 8.14
N ASN A 59 -14.25 -16.30 7.60
CA ASN A 59 -14.25 -16.58 6.16
C ASN A 59 -15.33 -17.65 5.86
N ASP A 60 -14.97 -18.83 5.38
CA ASP A 60 -15.87 -19.98 5.32
C ASP A 60 -16.14 -20.61 6.70
N LYS A 61 -15.34 -20.24 7.71
CA LYS A 61 -15.51 -20.59 9.12
C LYS A 61 -15.24 -19.39 10.02
N GLU A 62 -15.73 -19.44 11.26
CA GLU A 62 -15.35 -18.44 12.26
C GLU A 62 -13.84 -18.53 12.55
N ILE A 63 -13.12 -17.42 12.40
CA ILE A 63 -11.69 -17.31 12.72
C ILE A 63 -11.56 -16.92 14.19
N MET A 64 -12.29 -15.88 14.61
CA MET A 64 -12.34 -15.43 15.99
C MET A 64 -13.50 -14.47 16.24
N THR A 65 -13.85 -14.31 17.51
CA THR A 65 -14.77 -13.27 17.98
C THR A 65 -14.11 -12.49 19.11
N VAL A 66 -14.08 -11.17 19.00
CA VAL A 66 -13.43 -10.26 19.96
C VAL A 66 -14.40 -9.20 20.50
N PRO A 67 -14.20 -8.72 21.75
CA PRO A 67 -15.05 -7.69 22.33
C PRO A 67 -14.85 -6.34 21.63
N ILE A 68 -15.93 -5.57 21.50
CA ILE A 68 -15.89 -4.17 21.03
C ILE A 68 -16.08 -3.23 22.21
N GLN A 69 -15.33 -2.13 22.19
CA GLN A 69 -15.55 -0.99 23.08
C GLN A 69 -16.20 0.15 22.30
N TRP A 70 -17.27 0.71 22.87
CA TRP A 70 -17.91 1.91 22.37
C TRP A 70 -17.37 3.13 23.09
N VAL A 71 -16.77 4.06 22.35
CA VAL A 71 -16.31 5.35 22.88
C VAL A 71 -17.32 6.42 22.47
N ASN A 72 -17.91 7.07 23.47
CA ASN A 72 -18.91 8.14 23.32
C ASN A 72 -20.13 7.77 22.43
N GLY A 73 -20.45 6.47 22.34
CA GLY A 73 -21.58 5.94 21.55
C GLY A 73 -21.47 6.13 20.03
N LYS A 74 -20.29 6.52 19.51
CA LYS A 74 -20.07 6.79 18.08
C LYS A 74 -18.85 6.10 17.51
N LYS A 75 -17.83 5.89 18.33
CA LYS A 75 -16.59 5.24 17.94
C LYS A 75 -16.60 3.81 18.44
N VAL A 76 -16.18 2.88 17.60
CA VAL A 76 -15.98 1.47 17.94
C VAL A 76 -14.50 1.15 17.86
N GLU A 77 -14.00 0.45 18.87
CA GLU A 77 -12.63 0.00 18.94
C GLU A 77 -12.59 -1.48 19.32
N SER A 78 -11.69 -2.23 18.70
CA SER A 78 -11.46 -3.63 19.04
C SER A 78 -10.00 -3.98 18.86
N HIS A 79 -9.40 -4.55 19.89
CA HIS A 79 -8.07 -5.15 19.83
C HIS A 79 -8.18 -6.60 19.38
N VAL A 80 -7.61 -6.94 18.22
CA VAL A 80 -7.70 -8.29 17.62
C VAL A 80 -6.49 -9.14 18.00
N SER A 81 -5.29 -8.58 17.84
CA SER A 81 -4.01 -9.17 18.23
C SER A 81 -2.97 -8.06 18.46
N GLU A 82 -1.76 -8.40 18.88
CA GLU A 82 -0.67 -7.42 19.08
C GLU A 82 -0.43 -6.55 17.83
N ARG A 83 -0.56 -7.14 16.64
CA ARG A 83 -0.34 -6.47 15.35
C ARG A 83 -1.63 -6.20 14.58
N THR A 84 -2.80 -6.35 15.19
CA THR A 84 -4.08 -6.13 14.50
C THR A 84 -5.14 -5.51 15.40
N SER A 85 -5.77 -4.45 14.92
CA SER A 85 -6.88 -3.79 15.59
C SER A 85 -7.91 -3.28 14.59
N PHE A 86 -9.11 -3.02 15.08
CA PHE A 86 -10.16 -2.34 14.35
C PHE A 86 -10.53 -1.06 15.08
N GLU A 87 -10.68 0.02 14.32
CA GLU A 87 -11.23 1.28 14.80
C GLU A 87 -12.21 1.81 13.76
N GLY A 88 -13.39 2.28 14.17
CA GLY A 88 -14.39 2.80 13.24
C GLY A 88 -15.31 3.83 13.86
N MET A 89 -15.93 4.63 12.99
CA MET A 89 -16.83 5.71 13.33
C MET A 89 -18.21 5.43 12.72
N LEU A 90 -19.23 5.42 13.57
CA LEU A 90 -20.63 5.33 13.15
C LEU A 90 -21.02 6.59 12.36
N SER A 91 -21.60 6.38 11.18
CA SER A 91 -22.11 7.42 10.31
C SER A 91 -23.24 8.20 10.98
N LYS A 92 -23.48 9.44 10.52
CA LYS A 92 -24.50 10.33 11.12
C LYS A 92 -25.93 9.79 11.01
N ASP A 93 -26.23 9.05 9.95
CA ASP A 93 -27.50 8.35 9.73
C ASP A 93 -27.56 6.97 10.41
N GLY A 94 -26.45 6.51 11.01
CA GLY A 94 -26.37 5.26 11.74
C GLY A 94 -26.51 4.00 10.87
N THR A 95 -26.24 4.12 9.57
CA THR A 95 -26.30 3.01 8.60
C THR A 95 -24.95 2.40 8.28
N GLU A 96 -23.86 3.07 8.60
CA GLU A 96 -22.50 2.59 8.29
C GLU A 96 -21.56 2.81 9.47
N ILE A 97 -20.55 1.96 9.59
CA ILE A 97 -19.35 2.21 10.40
C ILE A 97 -18.19 2.28 9.42
N ASN A 98 -17.58 3.46 9.28
CA ASN A 98 -16.42 3.69 8.42
C ASN A 98 -15.17 3.74 9.31
N GLY A 99 -14.15 2.97 8.96
CA GLY A 99 -13.02 2.75 9.83
C GLY A 99 -11.86 2.03 9.16
N PHE A 100 -10.94 1.57 10.00
CA PHE A 100 -9.72 0.92 9.56
C PHE A 100 -9.50 -0.38 10.32
N MET A 101 -9.21 -1.45 9.58
CA MET A 101 -8.45 -2.56 10.13
C MET A 101 -6.97 -2.19 10.04
N LYS A 102 -6.32 -1.98 11.18
CA LYS A 102 -4.86 -1.93 11.25
C LYS A 102 -4.35 -3.36 11.30
N SER A 103 -3.48 -3.77 10.39
CA SER A 103 -2.82 -5.08 10.44
C SER A 103 -1.41 -4.99 9.88
N GLY A 104 -0.41 -5.33 10.69
CA GLY A 104 0.99 -5.07 10.39
C GLY A 104 1.24 -3.56 10.21
N MET A 105 1.77 -3.19 9.05
CA MET A 105 2.04 -1.80 8.67
C MET A 105 0.94 -1.21 7.77
N LEU A 106 -0.22 -1.84 7.68
CA LEU A 106 -1.28 -1.44 6.75
C LEU A 106 -2.55 -1.07 7.50
N LEU A 107 -3.15 0.05 7.10
CA LEU A 107 -4.49 0.48 7.47
C LEU A 107 -5.41 0.20 6.28
N TYR A 108 -6.26 -0.81 6.39
CA TYR A 108 -7.26 -1.15 5.38
C TYR A 108 -8.53 -0.36 5.70
N HIS A 109 -8.97 0.52 4.82
CA HIS A 109 -10.27 1.16 4.99
C HIS A 109 -11.38 0.12 4.85
N ILE A 110 -12.32 0.13 5.79
CA ILE A 110 -13.47 -0.76 5.85
C ILE A 110 -14.72 0.07 6.06
N THR A 111 -15.73 -0.19 5.22
CA THR A 111 -17.11 0.23 5.46
C THR A 111 -17.92 -0.99 5.91
N LEU A 112 -18.40 -0.99 7.14
CA LEU A 112 -19.39 -1.95 7.62
C LEU A 112 -20.78 -1.36 7.40
N THR A 113 -21.64 -2.03 6.65
CA THR A 113 -22.99 -1.56 6.33
C THR A 113 -24.02 -2.27 7.18
N LYS A 114 -24.98 -1.52 7.71
CA LYS A 114 -26.07 -2.05 8.53
C LYS A 114 -27.06 -2.86 7.69
N SER A 115 -27.22 -4.12 8.03
CA SER A 115 -28.25 -5.01 7.50
C SER A 115 -29.59 -4.83 8.24
N LYS A 116 -30.64 -5.48 7.72
CA LYS A 116 -32.03 -5.35 8.24
C LYS A 116 -32.19 -5.86 9.68
N ASP A 117 -31.37 -6.81 10.10
CA ASP A 117 -31.32 -7.39 11.45
C ASP A 117 -30.47 -6.58 12.43
N LYS A 118 -30.09 -5.33 12.07
CA LYS A 118 -29.23 -4.42 12.86
C LYS A 118 -27.79 -4.91 13.05
N THR A 119 -27.35 -5.84 12.22
CA THR A 119 -25.97 -6.29 12.14
C THR A 119 -25.20 -5.37 11.20
N PHE A 120 -23.92 -5.10 11.46
CA PHE A 120 -23.06 -4.37 10.52
C PHE A 120 -22.09 -5.35 9.89
N GLU A 121 -22.00 -5.36 8.57
CA GLU A 121 -21.16 -6.30 7.83
C GLU A 121 -20.30 -5.56 6.80
N GLY A 122 -19.05 -6.00 6.65
CA GLY A 122 -18.17 -5.57 5.57
C GLY A 122 -17.04 -6.56 5.35
N THR A 123 -16.24 -6.30 4.31
CA THR A 123 -15.19 -7.23 3.87
C THR A 123 -13.82 -6.61 4.00
N TRP A 124 -12.91 -7.35 4.62
CA TRP A 124 -11.49 -7.06 4.71
C TRP A 124 -10.70 -8.05 3.85
N ASN A 125 -10.14 -7.56 2.75
CA ASN A 125 -9.30 -8.35 1.86
C ASN A 125 -7.82 -8.20 2.25
N ILE A 126 -7.29 -9.12 3.06
CA ILE A 126 -5.90 -9.05 3.56
C ILE A 126 -4.89 -9.00 2.39
N LEU A 127 -5.13 -9.80 1.36
CA LEU A 127 -4.26 -9.89 0.18
C LEU A 127 -4.59 -8.84 -0.89
N MET A 128 -5.42 -7.85 -0.57
CA MET A 128 -5.78 -6.73 -1.46
C MET A 128 -6.53 -7.13 -2.75
N VAL A 129 -6.86 -8.42 -2.88
CA VAL A 129 -7.66 -9.00 -3.96
C VAL A 129 -8.99 -9.50 -3.39
N ASP A 130 -10.04 -9.42 -4.19
CA ASP A 130 -11.39 -9.88 -3.85
C ASP A 130 -11.50 -11.41 -3.78
N GLU A 131 -10.79 -12.10 -4.68
CA GLU A 131 -10.63 -13.55 -4.67
C GLU A 131 -9.34 -13.96 -5.39
N LEU A 132 -8.76 -15.10 -4.99
CA LEU A 132 -7.59 -15.66 -5.65
C LEU A 132 -7.97 -16.28 -7.01
N MET A 133 -7.24 -15.94 -8.05
CA MET A 133 -7.34 -16.58 -9.37
C MET A 133 -6.50 -17.85 -9.46
N SER A 134 -5.54 -18.03 -8.55
CA SER A 134 -4.75 -19.26 -8.42
C SER A 134 -4.85 -19.79 -6.99
N SER A 135 -5.17 -21.07 -6.85
CA SER A 135 -5.11 -21.76 -5.57
C SER A 135 -3.70 -22.22 -5.22
N PHE A 136 -2.72 -22.11 -6.12
CA PHE A 136 -1.36 -22.56 -5.83
C PHE A 136 -0.70 -21.67 -4.78
N PHE A 137 0.03 -22.32 -3.88
CA PHE A 137 0.85 -21.66 -2.89
C PHE A 137 2.22 -22.32 -2.88
N TYR A 138 3.25 -21.50 -2.75
CA TYR A 138 4.64 -21.91 -2.76
C TYR A 138 5.34 -21.39 -1.51
N LEU A 139 6.38 -22.11 -1.06
CA LEU A 139 7.24 -21.69 0.03
C LEU A 139 8.68 -21.96 -0.37
N SER A 140 9.50 -20.92 -0.44
CA SER A 140 10.96 -21.07 -0.44
C SER A 140 11.43 -21.07 1.00
N VAL A 141 12.30 -21.99 1.36
CA VAL A 141 13.07 -21.92 2.60
C VAL A 141 14.52 -21.89 2.21
N GLU A 142 15.23 -20.85 2.61
CA GLU A 142 16.59 -20.55 2.17
C GLU A 142 17.49 -20.31 3.38
N ASN A 143 18.80 -20.43 3.19
CA ASN A 143 19.77 -20.23 4.25
C ASN A 143 20.34 -18.80 4.14
N GLY A 144 19.98 -17.92 5.06
CA GLY A 144 20.84 -16.83 5.49
C GLY A 144 22.12 -17.42 6.11
N SER A 145 23.14 -16.62 6.36
CA SER A 145 24.46 -17.14 6.78
C SER A 145 24.41 -18.09 7.99
N GLY A 146 24.89 -19.34 7.85
CA GLY A 146 25.05 -20.29 8.97
C GLY A 146 23.81 -21.17 9.21
N ASP A 147 23.25 -21.10 10.42
CA ASP A 147 21.98 -21.75 10.82
C ASP A 147 20.77 -20.78 10.74
N ASP A 148 20.97 -19.63 10.10
CA ASP A 148 19.97 -18.57 9.99
C ASP A 148 19.13 -18.81 8.74
N TYR A 149 17.94 -19.37 8.89
CA TYR A 149 17.07 -19.67 7.74
C TYR A 149 16.06 -18.55 7.52
N GLU A 150 15.64 -18.38 6.27
CA GLU A 150 14.55 -17.49 5.88
C GLU A 150 13.46 -18.29 5.17
N ALA A 151 12.23 -17.79 5.23
CA ALA A 151 11.09 -18.42 4.58
C ALA A 151 10.29 -17.39 3.80
N TYR A 152 10.02 -17.71 2.54
CA TYR A 152 9.38 -16.83 1.57
C TYR A 152 8.09 -17.48 1.06
N PRO A 153 6.93 -17.16 1.65
CA PRO A 153 5.65 -17.62 1.16
C PRO A 153 5.28 -16.85 -0.11
N ILE A 154 4.84 -17.57 -1.14
CA ILE A 154 4.57 -17.02 -2.45
C ILE A 154 3.22 -17.56 -2.92
N PHE A 155 2.26 -16.66 -3.08
CA PHE A 155 0.97 -17.00 -3.68
C PHE A 155 1.16 -17.18 -5.19
N GLY A 156 0.49 -18.16 -5.79
CA GLY A 156 0.46 -18.33 -7.25
C GLY A 156 -0.29 -17.21 -7.96
N ASP A 157 -0.88 -16.28 -7.21
CA ASP A 157 -1.57 -15.08 -7.67
C ASP A 157 -0.66 -13.86 -7.52
N ASP A 158 -0.22 -13.28 -8.63
CA ASP A 158 0.70 -12.15 -8.72
C ASP A 158 0.03 -10.77 -8.69
N ARG A 159 -1.29 -10.74 -8.49
CA ARG A 159 -2.02 -9.48 -8.26
C ARG A 159 -1.83 -8.96 -6.84
N PHE A 160 -1.47 -9.85 -5.91
CA PHE A 160 -0.97 -9.49 -4.60
C PHE A 160 0.52 -9.16 -4.68
N THR A 161 0.94 -8.05 -4.06
CA THR A 161 2.31 -7.49 -4.19
C THR A 161 3.40 -8.32 -3.51
N GLY A 162 3.04 -9.45 -2.90
CA GLY A 162 3.94 -10.39 -2.22
C GLY A 162 3.97 -10.16 -0.71
N THR A 163 4.70 -11.04 -0.01
CA THR A 163 4.91 -10.94 1.44
C THR A 163 6.32 -10.43 1.74
N TRP A 164 6.48 -9.72 2.86
CA TRP A 164 7.79 -9.36 3.39
C TRP A 164 7.99 -10.08 4.72
N CYS A 165 8.42 -11.33 4.61
CA CYS A 165 8.59 -12.17 5.77
C CYS A 165 9.92 -11.93 6.48
N GLY A 166 9.89 -12.00 7.82
CA GLY A 166 11.05 -11.98 8.69
C GLY A 166 10.77 -12.76 9.98
N ASP A 167 11.60 -12.53 10.99
CA ASP A 167 11.49 -13.17 12.32
C ASP A 167 11.46 -14.71 12.26
N PHE A 168 12.21 -15.32 11.33
CA PHE A 168 12.24 -16.77 11.22
C PHE A 168 12.80 -17.42 12.49
N LYS A 169 12.08 -18.40 13.01
CA LYS A 169 12.47 -19.17 14.20
C LYS A 169 12.18 -20.65 13.99
N LYS A 170 13.13 -21.50 14.37
CA LYS A 170 12.93 -22.94 14.48
C LYS A 170 12.88 -23.38 15.93
N GLN A 171 11.89 -24.19 16.29
CA GLN A 171 11.78 -24.85 17.59
C GLN A 171 11.39 -26.32 17.37
N ASN A 172 12.32 -27.24 17.62
CA ASN A 172 12.19 -28.66 17.29
C ASN A 172 11.79 -28.82 15.81
N ASP A 173 10.67 -29.49 15.53
CA ASP A 173 10.12 -29.68 14.18
C ASP A 173 9.12 -28.59 13.80
N SER A 174 9.23 -27.39 14.37
CA SER A 174 8.32 -26.29 14.08
C SER A 174 9.09 -25.07 13.59
N ILE A 175 8.57 -24.40 12.58
CA ILE A 175 9.08 -23.14 12.04
C ILE A 175 8.04 -22.04 12.21
N PHE A 176 8.49 -20.82 12.45
CA PHE A 176 7.67 -19.64 12.65
C PHE A 176 8.28 -18.48 11.90
N PHE A 177 7.47 -17.69 11.21
CA PHE A 177 7.88 -16.45 10.54
C PHE A 177 6.64 -15.59 10.34
N SER A 178 6.83 -14.30 10.05
CA SER A 178 5.70 -13.37 9.90
C SER A 178 5.94 -12.38 8.77
N ASP A 179 4.86 -12.05 8.05
CA ASP A 179 4.85 -10.92 7.12
C ASP A 179 4.57 -9.64 7.88
N PHE A 180 5.58 -8.78 8.00
CA PHE A 180 5.44 -7.56 8.80
C PHE A 180 4.47 -6.55 8.16
N LYS A 181 4.26 -6.60 6.84
CA LYS A 181 3.34 -5.68 6.16
C LYS A 181 1.89 -5.99 6.44
N THR A 182 1.47 -7.22 6.18
CA THR A 182 0.07 -7.63 6.38
C THR A 182 -0.24 -8.01 7.82
N GLY A 183 0.79 -8.29 8.64
CA GLY A 183 0.61 -8.83 9.99
C GLY A 183 0.28 -10.31 10.04
N MET A 184 0.28 -11.01 8.89
CA MET A 184 0.06 -12.45 8.84
C MET A 184 1.22 -13.23 9.47
N GLU A 185 0.88 -14.26 10.23
CA GLU A 185 1.84 -15.18 10.84
C GLU A 185 1.78 -16.55 10.19
N PHE A 186 2.93 -17.20 10.07
CA PHE A 186 3.07 -18.52 9.48
C PHE A 186 3.69 -19.46 10.51
N ARG A 187 3.09 -20.65 10.66
CA ARG A 187 3.57 -21.69 11.60
C ARG A 187 3.59 -23.02 10.88
N GLY A 188 4.77 -23.57 10.64
CA GLY A 188 4.96 -24.82 9.90
C GLY A 188 5.39 -25.96 10.82
N LYS A 189 4.77 -27.13 10.68
CA LYS A 189 5.29 -28.39 11.25
C LYS A 189 6.09 -29.13 10.18
N LEU A 190 7.37 -29.36 10.45
CA LEU A 190 8.29 -30.14 9.63
C LEU A 190 8.00 -31.64 9.82
N LEU A 191 7.67 -32.31 8.72
CA LEU A 191 7.38 -33.74 8.67
C LEU A 191 8.22 -34.37 7.55
N PRO A 192 8.52 -35.68 7.60
CA PRO A 192 9.22 -36.34 6.49
C PRO A 192 8.52 -36.06 5.16
N GLU A 193 9.26 -35.44 4.22
CA GLU A 193 8.79 -35.06 2.87
C GLU A 193 7.59 -34.10 2.83
N LYS A 194 7.30 -33.38 3.92
CA LYS A 194 6.11 -32.53 4.04
C LYS A 194 6.30 -31.35 5.01
N ILE A 195 5.70 -30.20 4.69
CA ILE A 195 5.51 -29.12 5.66
C ILE A 195 4.01 -28.90 5.84
N ALA A 196 3.48 -29.10 7.04
CA ALA A 196 2.11 -28.67 7.36
C ALA A 196 2.15 -27.21 7.80
N LEU A 197 1.76 -26.29 6.92
CA LEU A 197 1.87 -24.85 7.12
C LEU A 197 0.51 -24.25 7.47
N GLY A 198 0.38 -23.70 8.67
CA GLY A 198 -0.75 -22.87 9.06
C GLY A 198 -0.47 -21.38 8.82
N MET A 199 -1.50 -20.65 8.41
CA MET A 199 -1.50 -19.19 8.25
C MET A 199 -2.48 -18.59 9.25
N TYR A 200 -2.04 -17.58 9.99
CA TYR A 200 -2.71 -17.10 11.18
C TYR A 200 -2.88 -15.59 11.19
N LEU A 201 -3.93 -15.15 11.87
CA LEU A 201 -4.10 -13.78 12.34
C LEU A 201 -3.89 -13.78 13.86
N GLY A 202 -2.70 -13.35 14.30
CA GLY A 202 -2.25 -13.59 15.67
C GLY A 202 -2.29 -15.09 15.99
N ASN A 203 -3.02 -15.49 17.04
CA ASN A 203 -3.13 -16.91 17.42
C ASN A 203 -4.24 -17.70 16.70
N ASN A 204 -5.00 -17.06 15.80
CA ASN A 204 -6.20 -17.65 15.21
C ASN A 204 -5.92 -18.15 13.79
N LEU A 205 -6.23 -19.42 13.53
CA LEU A 205 -5.93 -20.09 12.27
C LEU A 205 -6.90 -19.65 11.17
N ILE A 206 -6.38 -18.96 10.14
CA ILE A 206 -7.13 -18.65 8.92
C ILE A 206 -7.28 -19.94 8.10
N THR A 207 -6.16 -20.55 7.73
CA THR A 207 -6.12 -21.78 6.93
C THR A 207 -4.86 -22.59 7.23
N GLN A 208 -4.92 -23.89 6.95
CA GLN A 208 -3.76 -24.77 7.00
C GLN A 208 -3.66 -25.54 5.68
N ILE A 209 -2.45 -25.61 5.14
CA ILE A 209 -2.15 -26.33 3.91
C ILE A 209 -1.01 -27.31 4.13
N ASP A 210 -1.02 -28.37 3.34
CA ASP A 210 0.04 -29.35 3.27
C ASP A 210 0.93 -29.05 2.08
N LEU A 211 2.20 -28.78 2.33
CA LEU A 211 3.19 -28.54 1.29
C LEU A 211 4.01 -29.80 1.03
N LYS A 212 4.27 -30.05 -0.24
CA LYS A 212 5.15 -31.11 -0.73
C LYS A 212 6.31 -30.49 -1.49
N LYS A 213 7.40 -31.24 -1.63
CA LYS A 213 8.56 -30.79 -2.41
C LYS A 213 8.17 -30.59 -3.87
N SER A 214 8.44 -29.41 -4.41
CA SER A 214 8.09 -29.03 -5.77
C SER A 214 8.82 -29.90 -6.77
N GLN A 215 8.10 -30.41 -7.77
CA GLN A 215 8.68 -31.26 -8.83
C GLN A 215 8.94 -30.48 -10.12
N SER A 216 8.47 -29.24 -10.21
CA SER A 216 8.59 -28.40 -11.40
C SER A 216 8.76 -26.94 -11.02
N ARG A 217 9.11 -26.09 -12.00
CA ARG A 217 9.17 -24.65 -11.79
C ARG A 217 7.76 -24.13 -11.44
N TRP A 218 7.70 -23.27 -10.44
CA TRP A 218 6.46 -22.62 -10.01
C TRP A 218 5.79 -21.83 -11.12
N LYS A 219 4.47 -21.91 -11.16
CA LYS A 219 3.63 -21.17 -12.10
C LYS A 219 2.93 -20.07 -11.33
N ILE A 220 3.29 -18.84 -11.64
CA ILE A 220 2.80 -17.64 -10.96
C ILE A 220 2.22 -16.74 -12.04
N GLY A 221 1.01 -16.23 -11.82
CA GLY A 221 0.36 -15.29 -12.73
C GLY A 221 -0.05 -15.88 -14.08
N GLY A 222 0.00 -15.03 -15.11
CA GLY A 222 -0.43 -15.38 -16.48
C GLY A 222 -1.95 -15.40 -16.64
N PHE A 223 -2.66 -14.60 -15.84
CA PHE A 223 -4.11 -14.54 -15.86
C PHE A 223 -4.65 -13.72 -17.02
N THR A 224 -5.89 -14.00 -17.40
CA THR A 224 -6.66 -13.20 -18.35
C THR A 224 -7.77 -12.44 -17.61
N SER A 225 -7.99 -11.17 -17.94
CA SER A 225 -9.14 -10.41 -17.43
C SER A 225 -10.37 -10.62 -18.30
N LYS A 226 -11.56 -10.45 -17.72
CA LYS A 226 -12.81 -10.43 -18.50
C LYS A 226 -12.96 -9.09 -19.21
N ASP A 227 -13.36 -9.11 -20.47
CA ASP A 227 -13.63 -7.89 -21.24
C ASP A 227 -14.83 -7.13 -20.66
N ILE A 228 -14.66 -5.82 -20.44
CA ILE A 228 -15.78 -4.91 -20.19
C ILE A 228 -16.20 -4.36 -21.57
N MET A 229 -17.21 -4.92 -22.23
CA MET A 229 -17.49 -4.59 -23.64
C MET A 229 -18.01 -3.16 -23.92
N ASP A 230 -18.15 -2.28 -22.94
CA ASP A 230 -18.81 -0.98 -23.09
C ASP A 230 -17.82 0.21 -23.05
N SER A 231 -16.88 0.27 -24.01
CA SER A 231 -16.02 1.44 -24.21
C SER A 231 -16.45 2.23 -25.45
N GLN A 232 -16.52 3.56 -25.33
CA GLN A 232 -16.82 4.45 -26.45
C GLN A 232 -15.62 4.60 -27.39
N LEU A 233 -14.40 4.46 -26.85
CA LEU A 233 -13.17 4.39 -27.61
C LEU A 233 -12.78 2.93 -27.91
N GLN A 234 -12.25 2.70 -29.11
CA GLN A 234 -11.59 1.45 -29.50
C GLN A 234 -10.10 1.73 -29.66
N LEU A 235 -9.29 1.22 -28.74
CA LEU A 235 -7.83 1.35 -28.73
C LEU A 235 -7.19 -0.01 -29.06
N ALA A 236 -7.65 -0.64 -30.15
CA ALA A 236 -7.34 -2.03 -30.48
C ALA A 236 -5.83 -2.30 -30.63
N GLU A 237 -5.07 -1.35 -31.18
CA GLU A 237 -3.61 -1.47 -31.28
C GLU A 237 -2.95 -1.50 -29.90
N MET A 238 -3.34 -0.58 -29.00
CA MET A 238 -2.85 -0.55 -27.61
C MET A 238 -3.18 -1.84 -26.88
N GLU A 239 -4.43 -2.30 -26.98
CA GLU A 239 -4.88 -3.55 -26.37
C GLU A 239 -4.10 -4.75 -26.90
N SER A 240 -3.91 -4.84 -28.22
CA SER A 240 -3.10 -5.88 -28.83
C SER A 240 -1.65 -5.86 -28.33
N MET A 241 -1.04 -4.67 -28.20
CA MET A 241 0.33 -4.53 -27.72
C MET A 241 0.46 -4.89 -26.23
N ILE A 242 -0.55 -4.61 -25.40
CA ILE A 242 -0.57 -5.05 -24.00
C ILE A 242 -0.69 -6.57 -23.93
N LEU A 243 -1.66 -7.15 -24.66
CA LEU A 243 -1.93 -8.60 -24.65
C LEU A 243 -0.81 -9.43 -25.26
N SER A 244 0.02 -8.85 -26.14
CA SER A 244 1.20 -9.49 -26.71
C SER A 244 2.50 -9.13 -25.97
N ASP A 245 2.42 -8.57 -24.77
CA ASP A 245 3.54 -8.15 -23.92
C ASP A 245 4.54 -7.16 -24.56
N SER A 246 4.13 -6.44 -25.61
CA SER A 246 4.90 -5.33 -26.16
C SER A 246 4.79 -4.07 -25.29
N LEU A 247 3.64 -3.90 -24.63
CA LEU A 247 3.39 -2.97 -23.53
C LEU A 247 3.20 -3.75 -22.22
N GLU A 248 4.19 -4.58 -21.89
CA GLU A 248 4.12 -5.54 -20.77
C GLU A 248 3.77 -4.91 -19.42
N GLY A 249 3.17 -5.73 -18.56
CA GLY A 249 2.87 -5.37 -17.18
C GLY A 249 1.85 -4.25 -17.04
N THR A 250 1.11 -3.89 -18.10
CA THR A 250 0.04 -2.89 -18.02
C THR A 250 -1.22 -3.55 -17.49
N HIS A 251 -1.69 -3.15 -16.30
CA HIS A 251 -2.78 -3.84 -15.59
C HIS A 251 -4.13 -3.15 -15.77
N SER A 252 -4.15 -1.84 -15.99
CA SER A 252 -5.39 -1.11 -16.29
C SER A 252 -5.13 0.16 -17.10
N VAL A 253 -6.12 0.56 -17.91
CA VAL A 253 -6.16 1.86 -18.59
C VAL A 253 -7.60 2.38 -18.51
N LEU A 254 -7.77 3.56 -17.90
CA LEU A 254 -9.04 4.27 -17.82
C LEU A 254 -8.88 5.69 -18.38
N ILE A 255 -9.91 6.18 -19.08
CA ILE A 255 -9.91 7.51 -19.71
C ILE A 255 -11.24 8.22 -19.41
N SER A 256 -11.16 9.39 -18.77
CA SER A 256 -12.28 10.31 -18.59
C SER A 256 -12.10 11.56 -19.44
N LYS A 257 -13.10 11.93 -20.25
CA LYS A 257 -13.13 13.17 -21.03
C LYS A 257 -14.40 13.95 -20.67
N LYS A 258 -14.27 15.25 -20.38
CA LYS A 258 -15.40 16.14 -20.01
C LYS A 258 -16.24 15.55 -18.86
N GLY A 259 -15.55 14.92 -17.89
CA GLY A 259 -16.17 14.30 -16.70
C GLY A 259 -16.88 12.97 -16.94
N LYS A 260 -16.73 12.34 -18.10
CA LYS A 260 -17.33 11.04 -18.42
C LYS A 260 -16.26 9.99 -18.70
N LEU A 261 -16.39 8.82 -18.10
CA LEU A 261 -15.58 7.65 -18.41
C LEU A 261 -15.91 7.17 -19.84
N ILE A 262 -14.96 7.30 -20.76
CA ILE A 262 -15.12 6.93 -22.18
C ILE A 262 -14.36 5.65 -22.55
N TYR A 263 -13.45 5.21 -21.68
CA TYR A 263 -12.70 3.95 -21.82
C TYR A 263 -12.33 3.39 -20.45
N GLU A 264 -12.44 2.07 -20.31
CA GLU A 264 -12.05 1.31 -19.13
C GLU A 264 -11.70 -0.12 -19.54
N ARG A 265 -10.44 -0.51 -19.31
CA ARG A 265 -9.98 -1.89 -19.48
C ARG A 265 -9.04 -2.29 -18.37
N TYR A 266 -9.09 -3.59 -18.07
CA TYR A 266 -8.22 -4.27 -17.12
C TYR A 266 -7.59 -5.47 -17.80
N PHE A 267 -6.36 -5.80 -17.42
CA PHE A 267 -5.54 -6.85 -18.01
C PHE A 267 -4.91 -7.72 -16.93
N HIS A 268 -4.34 -8.86 -17.31
CA HIS A 268 -3.59 -9.74 -16.41
C HIS A 268 -4.34 -10.18 -15.13
N GLY A 269 -5.65 -10.39 -15.22
CA GLY A 269 -6.50 -10.82 -14.09
C GLY A 269 -6.93 -9.69 -13.15
N TYR A 270 -6.50 -8.45 -13.37
CA TYR A 270 -7.00 -7.29 -12.61
C TYR A 270 -8.44 -6.96 -13.00
N ASN A 271 -9.14 -6.26 -12.09
CA ASN A 271 -10.52 -5.81 -12.27
C ASN A 271 -10.77 -4.49 -11.51
N ALA A 272 -11.99 -3.96 -11.61
CA ALA A 272 -12.37 -2.67 -11.03
C ALA A 272 -12.40 -2.60 -9.49
N ASN A 273 -12.43 -3.76 -8.81
CA ASN A 273 -12.50 -3.87 -7.36
C ASN A 273 -11.11 -4.13 -6.73
N ILE A 274 -10.08 -4.36 -7.53
CA ILE A 274 -8.73 -4.62 -7.03
C ILE A 274 -7.99 -3.28 -6.90
N SER A 275 -7.52 -3.01 -5.69
CA SER A 275 -6.69 -1.85 -5.40
C SER A 275 -5.27 -2.11 -5.89
N HIS A 276 -4.68 -1.10 -6.52
CA HIS A 276 -3.31 -1.18 -7.02
C HIS A 276 -2.38 -0.37 -6.11
N ASP A 277 -1.18 -0.89 -5.84
CA ASP A 277 -0.12 -0.13 -5.18
C ASP A 277 0.19 1.10 -6.04
N MET A 278 -0.05 2.29 -5.51
CA MET A 278 0.19 3.56 -6.22
C MET A 278 1.66 3.96 -6.17
N ARG A 279 2.47 3.35 -5.29
CA ARG A 279 3.83 3.81 -4.97
C ARG A 279 3.82 5.32 -4.74
N SER A 280 4.80 6.01 -5.32
CA SER A 280 4.94 7.47 -5.24
C SER A 280 3.79 8.28 -5.83
N ALA A 281 2.88 7.71 -6.63
CA ALA A 281 1.72 8.48 -7.12
C ALA A 281 0.81 8.91 -5.97
N SER A 282 0.83 8.22 -4.83
CA SER A 282 0.06 8.64 -3.66
C SER A 282 0.57 9.91 -2.98
N LYS A 283 1.80 10.38 -3.25
CA LYS A 283 2.30 11.66 -2.72
C LYS A 283 1.42 12.84 -3.15
N SER A 284 0.77 12.75 -4.31
CA SER A 284 -0.19 13.74 -4.77
C SER A 284 -1.44 13.80 -3.87
N ILE A 285 -1.83 12.68 -3.26
CA ILE A 285 -2.89 12.64 -2.23
C ILE A 285 -2.39 13.38 -0.98
N SER A 286 -1.16 13.15 -0.53
CA SER A 286 -0.56 13.87 0.61
C SER A 286 -0.64 15.40 0.46
N SER A 287 -0.42 15.92 -0.76
CA SER A 287 -0.59 17.34 -1.09
C SER A 287 -2.04 17.81 -0.91
N SER A 288 -3.02 17.00 -1.31
CA SER A 288 -4.43 17.33 -1.09
C SER A 288 -4.80 17.42 0.40
N ILE A 289 -4.20 16.58 1.25
CA ILE A 289 -4.42 16.61 2.70
C ILE A 289 -3.83 17.88 3.32
N ALA A 290 -2.65 18.31 2.86
CA ALA A 290 -2.09 19.62 3.25
C ALA A 290 -3.00 20.77 2.83
N GLY A 291 -3.60 20.69 1.63
CA GLY A 291 -4.59 21.67 1.16
C GLY A 291 -5.84 21.72 2.02
N LEU A 292 -6.40 20.56 2.37
CA LEU A 292 -7.54 20.47 3.28
C LEU A 292 -7.22 21.05 4.66
N ALA A 293 -6.03 20.77 5.20
CA ALA A 293 -5.57 21.35 6.46
C ALA A 293 -5.41 22.89 6.37
N LYS A 294 -4.94 23.40 5.22
CA LYS A 294 -4.88 24.84 4.94
C LYS A 294 -6.26 25.48 4.89
N ASP A 295 -7.19 24.85 4.18
CA ASP A 295 -8.57 25.31 4.00
C ASP A 295 -9.34 25.32 5.34
N ASN A 296 -9.08 24.32 6.17
CA ASN A 296 -9.56 24.22 7.55
C ASN A 296 -8.83 25.13 8.54
N LYS A 297 -7.89 25.96 8.06
CA LYS A 297 -7.14 26.95 8.84
C LYS A 297 -6.29 26.33 9.96
N LEU A 298 -5.87 25.08 9.81
CA LEU A 298 -5.00 24.39 10.76
C LEU A 298 -3.56 24.94 10.73
N PHE A 299 -3.17 25.58 9.63
CA PHE A 299 -1.95 26.38 9.55
C PHE A 299 -2.16 27.66 8.70
N LYS A 300 -1.31 28.66 8.91
CA LYS A 300 -1.41 30.02 8.34
C LYS A 300 -0.83 30.09 6.94
N SER A 301 0.38 29.58 6.72
CA SER A 301 1.07 29.60 5.42
C SER A 301 1.93 28.36 5.22
N VAL A 302 2.18 27.99 3.96
CA VAL A 302 3.15 26.96 3.60
C VAL A 302 4.60 27.36 3.93
N ASP A 303 4.85 28.64 4.20
CA ASP A 303 6.17 29.16 4.59
C ASP A 303 6.44 29.03 6.11
N GLN A 304 5.51 28.44 6.87
CA GLN A 304 5.74 28.14 8.29
C GLN A 304 6.74 27.00 8.45
N SER A 305 7.59 27.12 9.47
CA SER A 305 8.58 26.09 9.79
C SER A 305 7.88 24.80 10.19
N ILE A 306 8.39 23.66 9.75
CA ILE A 306 7.82 22.35 10.12
C ILE A 306 7.94 22.10 11.62
N PHE A 307 8.92 22.72 12.28
CA PHE A 307 9.12 22.62 13.73
C PHE A 307 8.05 23.37 14.54
N GLU A 308 7.19 24.18 13.93
CA GLU A 308 5.98 24.68 14.60
C GLU A 308 4.94 23.56 14.83
N PHE A 309 5.11 22.41 14.17
CA PHE A 309 4.15 21.30 14.15
C PHE A 309 4.77 19.94 14.51
N MET A 310 6.10 19.82 14.55
CA MET A 310 6.75 18.56 14.94
C MET A 310 6.42 18.20 16.41
N PRO A 311 6.25 16.90 16.72
CA PRO A 311 6.14 16.42 18.11
C PRO A 311 7.29 16.91 19.00
N GLU A 312 7.03 17.01 20.30
CA GLU A 312 7.96 17.60 21.28
C GLU A 312 9.32 16.90 21.29
N GLU A 313 9.34 15.57 21.18
CA GLU A 313 10.54 14.74 21.17
C GLU A 313 11.49 15.03 19.99
N TYR A 314 11.01 15.70 18.93
CA TYR A 314 11.82 16.05 17.76
C TYR A 314 12.24 17.52 17.71
N GLN A 315 11.87 18.33 18.71
CA GLN A 315 12.16 19.77 18.72
C GLN A 315 13.66 20.08 18.83
N ASP A 316 14.45 19.19 19.40
CA ASP A 316 15.91 19.35 19.53
C ASP A 316 16.63 19.33 18.16
N TYR A 317 16.00 18.80 17.11
CA TYR A 317 16.53 18.86 15.74
C TYR A 317 16.38 20.24 15.08
N LYS A 318 15.73 21.20 15.75
CA LYS A 318 15.57 22.58 15.28
C LYS A 318 16.88 23.38 15.41
N ASP A 319 17.94 22.91 14.74
CA ASP A 319 19.23 23.59 14.67
C ASP A 319 19.43 24.31 13.32
N GLY A 320 20.31 25.32 13.33
CA GLY A 320 20.93 25.87 12.12
C GLY A 320 19.97 26.06 10.93
N SER A 321 20.35 25.45 9.80
CA SER A 321 19.54 25.50 8.56
C SER A 321 18.30 24.61 8.59
N LYS A 322 18.24 23.58 9.46
CA LYS A 322 17.04 22.72 9.56
C LYS A 322 15.83 23.51 10.06
N SER A 323 16.04 24.47 10.95
CA SER A 323 14.98 25.36 11.45
C SER A 323 14.20 26.11 10.35
N LYS A 324 14.80 26.24 9.15
CA LYS A 324 14.23 26.92 7.98
C LYS A 324 13.47 25.99 7.03
N ILE A 325 13.40 24.68 7.32
CA ILE A 325 12.55 23.76 6.55
C ILE A 325 11.10 24.15 6.82
N ASP A 326 10.38 24.51 5.76
CA ASP A 326 8.97 24.88 5.79
C ASP A 326 8.10 23.87 5.02
N LEU A 327 6.78 23.95 5.19
CA LEU A 327 5.85 23.04 4.52
C LEU A 327 5.99 23.10 2.99
N LYS A 328 6.26 24.29 2.43
CA LYS A 328 6.48 24.50 1.00
C LYS A 328 7.68 23.70 0.50
N SER A 329 8.78 23.74 1.23
CA SER A 329 10.00 23.02 0.89
C SER A 329 9.79 21.51 0.87
N LEU A 330 8.92 20.97 1.75
CA LEU A 330 8.53 19.56 1.71
C LEU A 330 7.66 19.25 0.49
N LEU A 331 6.66 20.09 0.21
CA LEU A 331 5.76 19.95 -0.93
C LEU A 331 6.48 20.00 -2.29
N THR A 332 7.57 20.75 -2.40
CA THR A 332 8.33 20.95 -3.64
C THR A 332 9.65 20.17 -3.70
N MET A 333 9.84 19.16 -2.84
CA MET A 333 11.06 18.33 -2.79
C MET A 333 12.36 19.12 -2.59
N SER A 334 12.30 20.22 -1.85
CA SER A 334 13.39 21.17 -1.69
C SER A 334 13.69 21.52 -0.23
N SER A 335 13.56 20.57 0.70
CA SER A 335 13.94 20.77 2.11
C SER A 335 15.43 21.06 2.30
N GLY A 336 16.27 20.58 1.38
CA GLY A 336 17.73 20.68 1.49
C GLY A 336 18.37 19.61 2.39
N LEU A 337 17.57 18.71 2.97
CA LEU A 337 18.06 17.50 3.63
C LEU A 337 18.72 16.56 2.61
N ASP A 338 19.71 15.81 3.05
CA ASP A 338 20.26 14.68 2.31
C ASP A 338 19.28 13.50 2.32
N ALA A 339 18.23 13.63 1.51
CA ALA A 339 17.09 12.73 1.45
C ALA A 339 16.86 12.23 0.01
N ILE A 340 17.94 11.96 -0.72
CA ILE A 340 17.88 11.60 -2.14
C ILE A 340 17.63 10.10 -2.26
N ASP A 341 16.56 9.69 -2.95
CA ASP A 341 16.21 8.27 -3.10
C ASP A 341 16.90 7.61 -4.30
N PHE A 342 17.17 8.37 -5.37
CA PHE A 342 17.77 7.85 -6.59
C PHE A 342 18.47 8.93 -7.41
N GLY A 343 19.17 8.50 -8.46
CA GLY A 343 19.72 9.35 -9.52
C GLY A 343 21.06 10.01 -9.19
N ILE A 344 21.44 10.06 -7.91
CA ILE A 344 22.73 10.53 -7.44
C ILE A 344 23.23 9.52 -6.41
N GLU A 345 24.47 9.06 -6.56
CA GLU A 345 25.08 8.11 -5.61
C GLU A 345 25.30 8.81 -4.26
N ARG A 346 24.35 8.59 -3.35
CA ARG A 346 24.40 9.02 -1.96
C ARG A 346 23.75 7.94 -1.11
N ASN A 347 24.36 7.67 0.04
CA ASN A 347 23.82 6.75 1.03
C ASN A 347 23.62 7.51 2.34
N SER A 348 22.46 8.14 2.50
CA SER A 348 22.12 8.98 3.65
C SER A 348 21.05 8.33 4.51
N LEU A 349 21.04 8.64 5.81
CA LEU A 349 19.96 8.25 6.71
C LEU A 349 18.57 8.68 6.18
N GLY A 350 18.49 9.81 5.48
CA GLY A 350 17.25 10.35 4.93
C GLY A 350 16.72 9.67 3.66
N SER A 351 17.45 8.72 3.06
CA SER A 351 16.99 7.98 1.87
C SER A 351 15.93 6.93 2.27
N GLU A 352 14.92 6.71 1.41
CA GLU A 352 13.77 5.83 1.70
C GLU A 352 14.14 4.44 2.22
N ASP A 353 15.05 3.76 1.54
CA ASP A 353 15.48 2.40 1.90
C ASP A 353 16.22 2.34 3.24
N ASN A 354 16.75 3.48 3.74
CA ASN A 354 17.51 3.54 4.98
C ASN A 354 16.63 3.86 6.19
N TYR A 355 15.86 4.96 6.15
CA TYR A 355 15.06 5.30 7.34
C TYR A 355 13.94 4.30 7.59
N GLN A 356 13.41 3.62 6.54
CA GLN A 356 12.36 2.62 6.74
C GLN A 356 12.84 1.36 7.48
N GLN A 357 14.15 1.14 7.58
CA GLN A 357 14.75 0.06 8.37
C GLN A 357 14.95 0.45 9.85
N SER A 358 14.71 1.70 10.21
CA SER A 358 14.84 2.19 11.59
C SER A 358 13.54 2.03 12.37
N SER A 359 13.63 1.99 13.71
CA SER A 359 12.45 2.02 14.59
C SER A 359 11.85 3.42 14.74
N ASP A 360 12.63 4.47 14.48
CA ASP A 360 12.22 5.87 14.53
C ASP A 360 12.57 6.56 13.21
N TRP A 361 11.61 6.53 12.28
CA TRP A 361 11.79 7.10 10.94
C TRP A 361 11.98 8.62 11.00
N VAL A 362 11.25 9.31 11.89
CA VAL A 362 11.27 10.78 11.98
C VAL A 362 12.62 11.25 12.49
N GLY A 363 13.09 10.70 13.62
CA GLY A 363 14.40 11.02 14.17
C GLY A 363 15.54 10.67 13.20
N THR A 364 15.44 9.54 12.51
CA THR A 364 16.44 9.13 11.50
C THR A 364 16.53 10.11 10.34
N ILE A 365 15.40 10.59 9.82
CA ILE A 365 15.38 11.58 8.75
C ILE A 365 15.91 12.94 9.24
N LEU A 366 15.47 13.39 10.42
CA LEU A 366 15.90 14.69 10.97
C LEU A 366 17.39 14.69 11.37
N ALA A 367 17.97 13.52 11.64
CA ALA A 367 19.40 13.36 11.86
C ALA A 367 20.23 13.44 10.56
N ALA A 368 19.60 13.33 9.38
CA ALA A 368 20.31 13.46 8.10
C ALA A 368 20.93 14.86 7.95
N PRO A 369 22.11 14.97 7.30
CA PRO A 369 22.76 16.26 7.12
C PRO A 369 21.97 17.15 6.15
N MET A 370 22.15 18.47 6.31
CA MET A 370 21.71 19.45 5.31
C MET A 370 22.76 19.53 4.21
N ILE A 371 22.34 19.37 2.95
CA ILE A 371 23.21 19.52 1.77
C ILE A 371 22.94 20.81 1.01
N ASN A 372 21.77 21.42 1.22
CA ASN A 372 21.39 22.70 0.62
C ASN A 372 20.60 23.56 1.59
N THR A 373 20.46 24.85 1.27
CA THR A 373 19.49 25.70 1.97
C THR A 373 18.07 25.29 1.54
N PRO A 374 17.08 25.23 2.46
CA PRO A 374 15.70 24.97 2.06
C PRO A 374 15.23 25.93 0.96
N ASN A 375 14.41 25.42 0.05
CA ASN A 375 13.84 26.14 -1.09
C ASN A 375 14.82 26.56 -2.20
N THR A 376 16.07 26.08 -2.24
CA THR A 376 17.03 26.44 -3.32
C THR A 376 17.25 25.34 -4.36
N HIS A 377 17.39 24.08 -3.94
CA HIS A 377 17.57 22.92 -4.83
C HIS A 377 16.46 21.90 -4.59
N ALA A 378 16.08 21.17 -5.64
CA ALA A 378 15.03 20.15 -5.54
C ALA A 378 15.54 18.76 -5.89
N PHE A 379 15.52 17.88 -4.89
CA PHE A 379 15.88 16.48 -5.03
C PHE A 379 14.72 15.62 -4.57
N TYR A 380 14.22 14.80 -5.49
CA TYR A 380 13.13 13.89 -5.21
C TYR A 380 13.54 12.91 -4.10
N GLY A 381 12.72 12.88 -3.04
CA GLY A 381 13.02 12.16 -1.82
C GLY A 381 11.77 11.94 -0.96
N SER A 382 11.44 10.69 -0.64
CA SER A 382 10.23 10.29 0.08
C SER A 382 10.19 10.76 1.53
N ALA A 383 11.33 11.09 2.13
CA ALA A 383 11.39 11.72 3.45
C ALA A 383 10.69 13.09 3.51
N ASN A 384 10.69 13.87 2.41
CA ASN A 384 10.04 15.18 2.36
C ASN A 384 8.52 15.09 2.64
N PRO A 385 7.73 14.37 1.82
CA PRO A 385 6.31 14.21 2.11
C PRO A 385 6.04 13.39 3.37
N TYR A 386 6.93 12.49 3.80
CA TYR A 386 6.76 11.83 5.10
C TYR A 386 6.78 12.81 6.28
N LEU A 387 7.78 13.72 6.34
CA LEU A 387 7.79 14.78 7.36
C LEU A 387 6.58 15.72 7.26
N LEU A 388 6.03 15.91 6.05
CA LEU A 388 4.78 16.65 5.87
C LEU A 388 3.63 15.90 6.55
N GLY A 389 3.54 14.58 6.39
CA GLY A 389 2.58 13.74 7.10
C GLY A 389 2.70 13.86 8.62
N VAL A 390 3.94 13.82 9.15
CA VAL A 390 4.20 14.01 10.60
C VAL A 390 3.72 15.38 11.08
N ALA A 391 4.02 16.46 10.35
CA ALA A 391 3.56 17.80 10.71
C ALA A 391 2.03 17.91 10.69
N LEU A 392 1.38 17.30 9.70
CA LEU A 392 -0.08 17.34 9.56
C LEU A 392 -0.77 16.52 10.64
N ASP A 393 -0.28 15.32 10.95
CA ASP A 393 -0.79 14.45 12.01
C ASP A 393 -0.88 15.17 13.36
N SER A 394 0.11 16.00 13.68
CA SER A 394 0.14 16.79 14.93
C SER A 394 -0.90 17.91 15.03
N ILE A 395 -1.46 18.38 13.91
CA ILE A 395 -2.36 19.56 13.90
C ILE A 395 -3.80 19.23 13.50
N VAL A 396 -4.05 18.04 12.96
CA VAL A 396 -5.40 17.59 12.62
C VAL A 396 -6.18 17.20 13.89
N PRO A 397 -7.51 17.39 13.91
CA PRO A 397 -8.32 17.18 15.12
C PRO A 397 -8.62 15.70 15.44
N SER A 398 -8.15 14.78 14.61
CA SER A 398 -8.36 13.33 14.70
C SER A 398 -7.14 12.64 14.12
N PRO A 399 -6.90 11.34 14.39
CA PRO A 399 -5.83 10.61 13.72
C PRO A 399 -5.87 10.80 12.20
N LEU A 400 -4.69 10.96 11.59
CA LEU A 400 -4.55 11.44 10.22
C LEU A 400 -5.36 10.62 9.21
N GLU A 401 -5.44 9.30 9.34
CA GLU A 401 -6.22 8.42 8.48
C GLU A 401 -7.73 8.72 8.52
N PHE A 402 -8.28 9.04 9.69
CA PHE A 402 -9.69 9.47 9.83
C PHE A 402 -9.91 10.87 9.27
N TYR A 403 -8.93 11.76 9.44
CA TYR A 403 -9.00 13.09 8.84
C TYR A 403 -9.02 12.99 7.30
N MET A 404 -8.15 12.15 6.72
CA MET A 404 -8.11 11.87 5.29
C MET A 404 -9.43 11.27 4.79
N ASP A 405 -9.95 10.27 5.50
CA ASP A 405 -11.20 9.61 5.14
C ASP A 405 -12.37 10.61 5.10
N GLN A 406 -12.57 11.34 6.19
CA GLN A 406 -13.70 12.26 6.34
C GLN A 406 -13.67 13.45 5.38
N ASN A 407 -12.48 14.00 5.10
CA ASN A 407 -12.34 15.24 4.36
C ASN A 407 -12.04 15.04 2.88
N LEU A 408 -11.52 13.87 2.48
CA LEU A 408 -11.20 13.57 1.08
C LEU A 408 -11.94 12.33 0.57
N PHE A 409 -11.70 11.15 1.15
CA PHE A 409 -12.14 9.89 0.54
C PHE A 409 -13.66 9.69 0.60
N GLN A 410 -14.30 9.85 1.74
CA GLN A 410 -15.77 9.77 1.85
C GLN A 410 -16.48 10.78 0.95
N PRO A 411 -16.11 12.08 0.90
CA PRO A 411 -16.72 13.02 -0.05
C PRO A 411 -16.61 12.60 -1.51
N LEU A 412 -15.51 11.92 -1.89
CA LEU A 412 -15.33 11.37 -3.24
C LEU A 412 -16.04 10.03 -3.45
N GLY A 413 -16.51 9.38 -2.37
CA GLY A 413 -17.04 8.01 -2.39
C GLY A 413 -15.97 6.99 -2.73
N ILE A 414 -14.76 7.17 -2.19
CA ILE A 414 -13.64 6.24 -2.26
C ILE A 414 -13.67 5.41 -0.99
N THR A 415 -13.89 4.09 -1.11
CA THR A 415 -14.11 3.20 0.04
C THR A 415 -13.24 1.95 0.03
N ASN A 416 -12.45 1.73 -1.03
CA ASN A 416 -11.53 0.60 -1.14
C ASN A 416 -10.12 1.13 -1.34
N TYR A 417 -9.44 1.40 -0.24
CA TYR A 417 -8.07 1.89 -0.23
C TYR A 417 -7.32 1.40 1.02
N ILE A 418 -6.00 1.39 0.92
CA ILE A 418 -5.10 0.95 1.98
C ILE A 418 -4.03 2.00 2.14
N ILE A 419 -3.63 2.27 3.38
CA ILE A 419 -2.56 3.22 3.72
C ILE A 419 -1.46 2.45 4.45
N GLN A 420 -0.23 2.51 3.92
CA GLN A 420 0.96 2.09 4.68
C GLN A 420 1.22 3.07 5.83
N THR A 421 1.71 2.56 6.95
CA THR A 421 2.12 3.35 8.11
C THR A 421 3.61 3.30 8.37
N ASP A 422 4.09 4.20 9.23
CA ASP A 422 5.35 4.00 9.96
C ASP A 422 5.22 2.94 11.07
N MET A 423 6.30 2.71 11.82
CA MET A 423 6.35 1.75 12.93
C MET A 423 5.44 2.12 14.11
N THR A 424 4.99 3.37 14.22
CA THR A 424 4.07 3.85 15.25
C THR A 424 2.61 3.73 14.83
N GLY A 425 2.35 3.52 13.53
CA GLY A 425 1.01 3.46 12.94
C GLY A 425 0.55 4.75 12.28
N ARG A 426 1.43 5.75 12.13
CA ARG A 426 1.10 6.99 11.43
C ARG A 426 1.07 6.77 9.91
N PRO A 427 0.09 7.30 9.17
CA PRO A 427 0.08 7.28 7.70
C PRO A 427 1.40 7.72 7.06
N TYR A 428 1.96 6.88 6.19
CA TYR A 428 3.17 7.16 5.44
C TYR A 428 2.85 7.99 4.18
N PHE A 429 3.25 9.26 4.20
CA PHE A 429 2.98 10.19 3.08
C PHE A 429 4.01 10.12 1.96
N GLY A 430 5.10 9.36 2.13
CA GLY A 430 6.12 9.14 1.10
C GLY A 430 5.72 8.15 0.01
N GLY A 431 4.59 7.45 0.14
CA GLY A 431 4.15 6.48 -0.85
C GLY A 431 3.17 5.50 -0.23
N GLY A 432 3.05 4.30 -0.81
CA GLY A 432 2.46 3.16 -0.11
C GLY A 432 0.97 3.24 0.16
N MET A 433 0.22 4.04 -0.62
CA MET A 433 -1.24 3.90 -0.64
C MET A 433 -1.65 2.98 -1.79
N TYR A 434 -2.71 2.21 -1.55
CA TYR A 434 -3.33 1.37 -2.56
C TYR A 434 -4.71 1.90 -2.86
N MET A 435 -5.08 1.92 -4.14
CA MET A 435 -6.36 2.46 -4.58
C MET A 435 -6.82 1.80 -5.87
N THR A 436 -8.13 1.64 -6.06
CA THR A 436 -8.64 1.15 -7.33
C THR A 436 -8.37 2.17 -8.47
N PRO A 437 -8.18 1.73 -9.72
CA PRO A 437 -8.00 2.66 -10.84
C PRO A 437 -9.17 3.65 -11.01
N ARG A 438 -10.40 3.24 -10.64
CA ARG A 438 -11.57 4.12 -10.63
C ARG A 438 -11.45 5.22 -9.59
N ASP A 439 -10.96 4.89 -8.40
CA ASP A 439 -10.79 5.88 -7.33
C ASP A 439 -9.61 6.83 -7.62
N MET A 440 -8.54 6.34 -8.24
CA MET A 440 -7.49 7.19 -8.81
C MET A 440 -8.07 8.18 -9.84
N MET A 441 -8.99 7.73 -10.70
CA MET A 441 -9.68 8.57 -11.68
C MET A 441 -10.54 9.65 -11.01
N LYS A 442 -11.27 9.32 -9.94
CA LYS A 442 -12.04 10.30 -9.15
C LYS A 442 -11.13 11.39 -8.59
N PHE A 443 -9.96 11.00 -8.06
CA PHE A 443 -8.96 11.95 -7.55
C PHE A 443 -8.38 12.85 -8.65
N GLY A 444 -8.02 12.29 -9.81
CA GLY A 444 -7.60 13.10 -10.96
C GLY A 444 -8.68 14.06 -11.43
N GLN A 445 -9.95 13.61 -11.47
CA GLN A 445 -11.09 14.41 -11.87
C GLN A 445 -11.39 15.55 -10.86
N LEU A 446 -11.14 15.34 -9.57
CA LEU A 446 -11.22 16.39 -8.55
C LEU A 446 -10.27 17.55 -8.88
N TYR A 447 -9.02 17.25 -9.22
CA TYR A 447 -8.02 18.24 -9.59
C TYR A 447 -8.32 18.91 -10.94
N LEU A 448 -8.74 18.13 -11.94
CA LEU A 448 -9.21 18.68 -13.22
C LEU A 448 -10.35 19.70 -13.02
N ASN A 449 -11.24 19.43 -12.07
CA ASN A 449 -12.37 20.29 -11.72
C ASN A 449 -12.02 21.37 -10.68
N LEU A 450 -10.75 21.71 -10.49
CA LEU A 450 -10.29 22.73 -9.56
C LEU A 450 -10.83 22.52 -8.13
N GLY A 451 -10.79 21.27 -7.67
CA GLY A 451 -11.19 20.87 -6.32
C GLY A 451 -12.69 20.64 -6.12
N LYS A 452 -13.49 20.66 -7.20
CA LYS A 452 -14.93 20.36 -7.14
C LYS A 452 -15.24 18.91 -7.46
N TRP A 453 -16.08 18.30 -6.64
CA TRP A 453 -16.65 16.98 -6.87
C TRP A 453 -18.17 17.03 -6.73
N LYS A 454 -18.90 16.59 -7.77
CA LYS A 454 -20.37 16.60 -7.83
C LYS A 454 -21.00 17.94 -7.37
N GLY A 455 -20.40 19.06 -7.75
CA GLY A 455 -20.87 20.41 -7.41
C GLY A 455 -20.43 20.92 -6.04
N LYS A 456 -19.83 20.10 -5.18
CA LYS A 456 -19.28 20.51 -3.88
C LYS A 456 -17.80 20.84 -4.00
N GLN A 457 -17.36 21.95 -3.42
CA GLN A 457 -15.94 22.24 -3.25
C GLN A 457 -15.38 21.34 -2.13
N ILE A 458 -14.42 20.49 -2.46
CA ILE A 458 -13.76 19.60 -1.49
C ILE A 458 -12.42 20.23 -1.06
N ILE A 459 -11.58 20.59 -2.03
CA ILE A 459 -10.30 21.29 -1.84
C ILE A 459 -10.45 22.66 -2.47
N SER A 460 -9.93 23.74 -1.88
CA SER A 460 -10.03 25.08 -2.47
C SER A 460 -9.45 25.16 -3.88
N LYS A 461 -10.07 26.01 -4.72
CA LYS A 461 -9.58 26.29 -6.07
C LYS A 461 -8.16 26.84 -6.00
N GLU A 462 -7.92 27.73 -5.04
CA GLU A 462 -6.63 28.36 -4.79
C GLU A 462 -5.53 27.34 -4.51
N TRP A 463 -5.80 26.31 -3.71
CA TRP A 463 -4.83 25.24 -3.46
C TRP A 463 -4.50 24.44 -4.72
N VAL A 464 -5.51 24.11 -5.52
CA VAL A 464 -5.29 23.39 -6.80
C VAL A 464 -4.46 24.23 -7.77
N GLU A 465 -4.76 25.53 -7.89
CA GLU A 465 -3.98 26.45 -8.73
C GLU A 465 -2.52 26.57 -8.25
N GLN A 466 -2.28 26.70 -6.93
CA GLN A 466 -0.92 26.70 -6.39
C GLN A 466 -0.21 25.36 -6.63
N THR A 467 -0.93 24.24 -6.52
CA THR A 467 -0.38 22.90 -6.77
C THR A 467 0.15 22.76 -8.20
N PHE A 468 -0.51 23.42 -9.17
CA PHE A 468 -0.17 23.39 -10.59
C PHE A 468 0.83 24.46 -11.02
N ILE A 469 1.46 25.17 -10.08
CA ILE A 469 2.63 26.01 -10.37
C ILE A 469 3.88 25.14 -10.41
N ASN A 470 4.66 25.28 -11.48
CA ASN A 470 5.98 24.66 -11.60
C ASN A 470 7.01 25.46 -10.77
N TYR A 471 7.20 25.08 -9.51
CA TYR A 471 8.10 25.79 -8.60
C TYR A 471 9.58 25.40 -8.76
N ARG A 472 9.86 24.17 -9.20
CA ARG A 472 11.20 23.57 -9.20
C ARG A 472 11.40 22.64 -10.38
N GLN A 473 12.65 22.45 -10.79
CA GLN A 473 13.06 21.36 -11.68
C GLN A 473 13.79 20.32 -10.84
N LEU A 474 13.39 19.05 -10.93
CA LEU A 474 14.01 17.99 -10.13
C LEU A 474 15.40 17.65 -10.63
N GLU A 475 16.41 17.88 -9.80
CA GLU A 475 17.82 17.76 -10.19
C GLU A 475 18.35 16.32 -10.19
N ASN A 476 17.66 15.36 -9.57
CA ASN A 476 18.03 13.94 -9.57
C ASN A 476 17.20 13.09 -10.54
N THR A 477 16.54 13.70 -11.52
CA THR A 477 15.79 13.00 -12.56
C THR A 477 16.44 13.23 -13.93
N ASN A 478 16.38 12.22 -14.81
CA ASN A 478 17.00 12.32 -16.14
C ASN A 478 16.39 13.42 -17.01
N GLN A 479 15.06 13.56 -16.96
CA GLN A 479 14.31 14.55 -17.74
C GLN A 479 14.30 15.93 -17.08
N LYS A 480 14.83 16.07 -15.85
CA LYS A 480 14.76 17.30 -15.04
C LYS A 480 13.35 17.86 -15.02
N ASN A 481 12.34 17.03 -14.74
CA ASN A 481 10.93 17.42 -14.84
C ASN A 481 10.60 18.58 -13.89
N GLY A 482 9.62 19.39 -14.31
CA GLY A 482 8.99 20.38 -13.45
C GLY A 482 8.27 19.70 -12.29
N TYR A 483 8.18 20.40 -11.16
CA TYR A 483 7.53 19.90 -9.96
C TYR A 483 6.76 20.99 -9.21
N GLY A 484 5.54 20.64 -8.82
CA GLY A 484 4.62 21.47 -8.06
C GLY A 484 4.52 21.01 -6.61
N TYR A 485 3.33 21.12 -6.02
CA TYR A 485 3.08 20.56 -4.68
C TYR A 485 2.82 19.05 -4.75
N LEU A 486 3.90 18.27 -4.81
CA LEU A 486 3.89 16.81 -4.96
C LEU A 486 3.22 16.32 -6.26
N TRP A 487 3.32 17.11 -7.33
CA TRP A 487 2.85 16.78 -8.68
C TRP A 487 3.96 17.02 -9.71
N TRP A 488 4.06 16.11 -10.67
CA TRP A 488 4.99 16.18 -11.78
C TRP A 488 4.39 16.96 -12.94
N PHE A 489 5.24 17.52 -13.81
CA PHE A 489 4.84 18.10 -15.08
C PHE A 489 5.41 17.31 -16.25
N GLY A 490 4.56 17.02 -17.24
CA GLY A 490 4.94 16.38 -18.50
C GLY A 490 4.50 17.16 -19.72
N GLN A 491 5.18 16.89 -20.83
CA GLN A 491 4.88 17.46 -22.14
C GLN A 491 4.91 16.34 -23.18
N TYR A 492 3.86 16.29 -23.99
CA TYR A 492 3.66 15.25 -25.00
C TYR A 492 3.48 15.88 -26.37
N LYS A 493 4.10 15.31 -27.41
CA LYS A 493 4.06 15.86 -28.76
C LYS A 493 3.17 15.03 -29.66
N VAL A 494 1.97 15.54 -29.95
CA VAL A 494 0.94 14.81 -30.70
C VAL A 494 0.50 15.64 -31.90
N GLY A 495 0.64 15.09 -33.11
CA GLY A 495 0.20 15.78 -34.34
C GLY A 495 0.84 17.15 -34.56
N GLY A 496 2.06 17.38 -34.06
CA GLY A 496 2.76 18.66 -34.13
C GLY A 496 2.38 19.68 -33.04
N LYS A 497 1.46 19.35 -32.13
CA LYS A 497 1.11 20.15 -30.95
C LYS A 497 1.83 19.63 -29.71
N ILE A 498 2.10 20.54 -28.76
CA ILE A 498 2.56 20.17 -27.42
C ILE A 498 1.34 20.17 -26.51
N ILE A 499 1.12 19.06 -25.82
CA ILE A 499 0.08 18.89 -24.81
C ILE A 499 0.76 18.82 -23.45
N ASN A 500 0.42 19.75 -22.56
CA ASN A 500 0.96 19.78 -21.20
C ASN A 500 0.10 18.95 -20.27
N SER A 501 0.71 18.25 -19.32
CA SER A 501 -0.03 17.54 -18.29
C SER A 501 0.59 17.69 -16.91
N VAL A 502 -0.26 17.56 -15.89
CA VAL A 502 0.13 17.50 -14.48
C VAL A 502 -0.16 16.09 -13.98
N GLU A 503 0.82 15.46 -13.32
CA GLU A 503 0.83 14.01 -13.18
C GLU A 503 1.18 13.55 -11.77
N ALA A 504 0.45 12.55 -11.29
CA ALA A 504 0.88 11.72 -10.18
C ALA A 504 1.65 10.52 -10.78
N ARG A 505 2.93 10.34 -10.42
CA ARG A 505 3.79 9.26 -10.96
C ARG A 505 4.28 8.34 -9.87
N GLY A 506 4.12 7.04 -10.07
CA GLY A 506 4.53 5.96 -9.18
C GLY A 506 5.47 4.97 -9.87
N ALA A 507 6.45 4.47 -9.12
CA ALA A 507 7.31 3.38 -9.57
C ALA A 507 6.46 2.18 -10.02
N GLY A 508 6.92 1.45 -11.04
CA GLY A 508 6.16 0.36 -11.62
C GLY A 508 5.10 0.77 -12.65
N GLY A 509 4.88 2.06 -12.88
CA GLY A 509 3.98 2.57 -13.91
C GLY A 509 2.57 2.92 -13.41
N GLN A 510 2.49 3.55 -12.22
CA GLN A 510 1.22 4.08 -11.69
C GLN A 510 1.09 5.54 -12.06
N TYR A 511 0.14 5.89 -12.92
CA TYR A 511 -0.01 7.25 -13.40
C TYR A 511 -1.45 7.73 -13.28
N ILE A 512 -1.59 8.98 -12.84
CA ILE A 512 -2.78 9.79 -13.03
C ILE A 512 -2.33 11.00 -13.85
N PHE A 513 -2.76 11.07 -15.10
CA PHE A 513 -2.52 12.23 -15.96
C PHE A 513 -3.73 13.15 -15.88
N VAL A 514 -3.49 14.43 -15.56
CA VAL A 514 -4.51 15.49 -15.60
C VAL A 514 -4.10 16.46 -16.71
N ILE A 515 -4.97 16.63 -17.70
CA ILE A 515 -4.72 17.46 -18.89
C ILE A 515 -5.86 18.49 -19.00
N PRO A 516 -5.73 19.65 -18.33
CA PRO A 516 -6.80 20.65 -18.28
C PRO A 516 -7.22 21.19 -19.65
N GLU A 517 -6.25 21.43 -20.55
CA GLU A 517 -6.51 21.95 -21.91
C GLU A 517 -7.39 21.00 -22.74
N GLU A 518 -7.44 19.72 -22.35
CA GLU A 518 -8.21 18.68 -23.01
C GLU A 518 -9.39 18.18 -22.17
N ASP A 519 -9.73 18.77 -21.02
CA ASP A 519 -10.76 18.22 -20.12
C ASP A 519 -10.59 16.70 -19.86
N LEU A 520 -9.35 16.24 -19.72
CA LEU A 520 -8.99 14.83 -19.82
C LEU A 520 -8.27 14.36 -18.54
N VAL A 521 -8.68 13.19 -18.05
CA VAL A 521 -7.97 12.43 -17.02
C VAL A 521 -7.71 11.02 -17.55
N VAL A 522 -6.47 10.56 -17.44
CA VAL A 522 -6.07 9.20 -17.81
C VAL A 522 -5.44 8.53 -16.61
N VAL A 523 -5.86 7.30 -16.32
CA VAL A 523 -5.25 6.46 -15.28
C VAL A 523 -4.67 5.22 -15.94
N ILE A 524 -3.41 4.93 -15.61
CA ILE A 524 -2.73 3.71 -16.03
C ILE A 524 -2.08 3.09 -14.80
N THR A 525 -2.29 1.80 -14.57
CA THR A 525 -1.58 1.04 -13.52
C THR A 525 -0.78 -0.10 -14.14
N SER A 526 0.33 -0.47 -13.51
CA SER A 526 1.27 -1.44 -14.08
C SER A 526 2.11 -2.21 -13.05
N GLY A 527 2.74 -3.32 -13.42
CA GLY A 527 3.61 -4.14 -12.58
C GLY A 527 5.12 -3.96 -12.83
N ASN A 528 5.54 -2.87 -13.48
CA ASN A 528 6.88 -2.71 -14.07
C ASN A 528 7.96 -2.26 -13.06
N TYR A 529 8.03 -2.87 -11.87
CA TYR A 529 8.82 -2.36 -10.74
C TYR A 529 10.35 -2.49 -10.91
N ARG A 530 10.82 -3.46 -11.71
CA ARG A 530 12.27 -3.82 -11.78
C ARG A 530 12.76 -4.16 -13.19
N ASN A 531 12.06 -3.72 -14.23
CA ASN A 531 12.39 -4.00 -15.64
C ASN A 531 12.78 -2.75 -16.45
N GLY A 532 12.93 -1.59 -15.79
CA GLY A 532 13.26 -0.33 -16.46
C GLY A 532 12.13 0.28 -17.30
N LYS A 533 10.89 -0.24 -17.20
CA LYS A 533 9.72 0.25 -17.94
C LYS A 533 8.76 1.10 -17.10
N THR A 534 9.24 1.68 -15.99
CA THR A 534 8.43 2.55 -15.11
C THR A 534 7.71 3.68 -15.86
N GLN A 535 8.35 4.30 -16.87
CA GLN A 535 7.77 5.39 -17.67
C GLN A 535 6.95 4.92 -18.89
N GLN A 536 6.68 3.61 -19.02
CA GLN A 536 5.84 3.10 -20.12
C GLN A 536 4.47 3.81 -20.25
N PRO A 537 3.78 4.20 -19.16
CA PRO A 537 2.53 4.96 -19.26
C PRO A 537 2.64 6.27 -20.06
N GLU A 538 3.79 6.95 -20.04
CA GLU A 538 4.04 8.16 -20.82
C GLU A 538 3.97 7.85 -22.33
N LYS A 539 4.55 6.72 -22.75
CA LYS A 539 4.49 6.25 -24.14
C LYS A 539 3.10 5.79 -24.54
N ILE A 540 2.36 5.15 -23.62
CA ILE A 540 0.97 4.74 -23.85
C ILE A 540 0.11 5.97 -24.09
N LEU A 541 0.24 6.98 -23.23
CA LEU A 541 -0.48 8.23 -23.35
C LEU A 541 -0.18 8.93 -24.69
N GLU A 542 1.10 9.14 -25.01
CA GLU A 542 1.52 9.92 -26.18
C GLU A 542 1.17 9.25 -27.50
N ASN A 543 1.42 7.94 -27.64
CA ASN A 543 1.37 7.26 -28.93
C ASN A 543 0.03 6.58 -29.20
N TYR A 544 -0.72 6.21 -28.15
CA TYR A 544 -1.94 5.40 -28.31
C TYR A 544 -3.19 6.12 -27.83
N ILE A 545 -3.12 6.91 -26.75
CA ILE A 545 -4.31 7.56 -26.20
C ILE A 545 -4.56 8.91 -26.85
N LEU A 546 -3.65 9.88 -26.69
CA LEU A 546 -3.84 11.26 -27.15
C LEU A 546 -4.18 11.38 -28.64
N PRO A 547 -3.61 10.59 -29.58
CA PRO A 547 -3.97 10.65 -30.99
C PRO A 547 -5.44 10.27 -31.29
N HIS A 548 -6.10 9.57 -30.38
CA HIS A 548 -7.44 9.01 -30.55
C HIS A 548 -8.50 9.70 -29.65
N ILE A 549 -8.11 10.72 -28.88
CA ILE A 549 -9.08 11.46 -28.05
C ILE A 549 -9.97 12.33 -28.96
N PRO A 550 -11.30 12.25 -28.84
CA PRO A 550 -12.20 13.09 -29.60
C PRO A 550 -12.12 14.55 -29.13
N ASN A 551 -12.25 15.48 -30.08
CA ASN A 551 -12.31 16.92 -29.81
C ASN A 551 -13.48 17.30 -28.88
#